data_AF-A0A9E6RUN0-F1
#
_entry.id   AF-A0A9E6RUN0-F1
#
_cell.length_a   1.000
_cell.length_b   1.000
_cell.length_c   1.000
_cell.angle_alpha   90.00
_cell.angle_beta   90.00
_cell.angle_gamma   90.00
#
_symmetry.space_group_name_H-M   'P 1'
#
loop_
_entity.id
_entity.type
_entity.pdbx_description
1 polymer ?
#
loop_
_entity_poly.entity_id
_entity_poly.type
_entity_poly.pdbx_seq_one_letter_code
_entity_poly.pdbx_strand_id
1 'polypeptide(L)'
;MNNQFSVTSQWLFENFNNSQVVIIDCRFSLADPKLGFNQYQTSHIPGAYYLDLNQDLSSPVAEHGGRHPLPDIDKLAAKLAKMGI
;
A
#
# COMPACT_ATOMS: atom_id res chain seq x y z
N MET A 1 -9.74 -9.04 21.93
CA MET A 1 -8.30 -8.76 21.89
C MET A 1 -8.11 -7.46 21.14
N ASN A 2 -7.57 -6.41 21.77
CA ASN A 2 -7.20 -5.18 21.05
C ASN A 2 -6.02 -5.51 20.14
N ASN A 3 -6.25 -5.55 18.83
CA ASN A 3 -5.18 -5.69 17.86
C ASN A 3 -4.63 -4.29 17.55
N GLN A 4 -3.41 -4.01 17.97
CA GLN A 4 -2.74 -2.71 17.75
C GLN A 4 -2.55 -2.39 16.25
N PHE A 5 -2.67 -3.41 15.38
CA PHE A 5 -2.35 -3.31 13.95
C PHE A 5 -3.57 -3.15 13.04
N SER A 6 -4.78 -3.01 13.60
CA SER A 6 -6.00 -2.80 12.80
C SER A 6 -6.87 -1.70 13.41
N VAL A 7 -7.42 -0.85 12.56
CA VAL A 7 -8.34 0.23 12.94
C VAL A 7 -9.71 0.02 12.28
N THR A 8 -10.76 0.62 12.87
CA THR A 8 -12.09 0.63 12.26
C THR A 8 -12.21 1.75 11.22
N SER A 9 -13.19 1.67 10.33
CA SER A 9 -13.51 2.78 9.41
C SER A 9 -13.91 4.05 10.17
N GLN A 10 -14.60 3.91 11.30
CA GLN A 10 -14.96 5.03 12.16
C GLN A 10 -13.72 5.75 12.71
N TRP A 11 -12.73 5.01 13.21
CA TRP A 11 -11.47 5.59 13.68
C TRP A 11 -10.76 6.35 12.57
N LEU A 12 -10.71 5.78 11.36
CA LEU A 12 -10.09 6.43 10.21
C LEU A 12 -10.83 7.72 9.82
N PHE A 13 -12.16 7.71 9.85
CA PHE A 13 -12.96 8.90 9.59
C PHE A 13 -12.69 10.01 10.62
N GLU A 14 -12.60 9.66 11.90
CA GLU A 14 -12.27 10.60 12.99
C GLU A 14 -10.84 11.15 12.88
N ASN A 15 -9.91 10.39 12.31
CA ASN A 15 -8.51 10.77 12.12
C ASN A 15 -8.20 11.23 10.69
N PHE A 16 -9.22 11.48 9.86
CA PHE A 16 -9.02 11.72 8.43
C PHE A 16 -8.15 12.96 8.13
N ASN A 17 -8.21 13.98 9.00
CA ASN A 17 -7.40 15.19 8.90
C ASN A 17 -6.14 15.17 9.78
N ASN A 18 -5.81 14.02 10.39
CA ASN A 18 -4.62 13.88 11.21
C ASN A 18 -3.39 13.75 10.32
N SER A 19 -2.48 14.72 10.37
CA SER A 19 -1.25 14.73 9.57
C SER A 19 -0.26 13.61 9.90
N GLN A 20 -0.48 12.88 10.99
CA GLN A 20 0.29 11.68 11.36
C GLN A 20 -0.30 10.39 10.79
N VAL A 21 -1.40 10.45 10.02
CA VAL A 21 -2.03 9.30 9.39
C VAL A 21 -1.84 9.38 7.88
N VAL A 22 -1.16 8.39 7.31
CA VAL A 22 -1.03 8.20 5.86
C VAL A 22 -1.84 6.97 5.45
N ILE A 23 -2.67 7.13 4.42
CA ILE A 23 -3.51 6.06 3.90
C ILE A 23 -2.84 5.51 2.64
N ILE A 24 -2.66 4.19 2.60
CA ILE A 24 -2.13 3.50 1.42
C ILE A 24 -3.16 2.48 0.95
N ASP A 25 -3.53 2.57 -0.32
CA ASP A 25 -4.31 1.57 -1.03
C ASP A 25 -3.36 0.55 -1.65
N CYS A 26 -3.41 -0.69 -1.14
CA CYS A 26 -2.62 -1.82 -1.60
C CYS A 26 -3.48 -2.85 -2.36
N ARG A 27 -4.62 -2.45 -2.94
CA ARG A 27 -5.48 -3.38 -3.69
C ARG A 27 -4.71 -4.05 -4.83
N PHE A 28 -4.89 -5.36 -4.93
CA PHE A 28 -4.24 -6.21 -5.92
C PHE A 28 -5.14 -7.41 -6.29
N SER A 29 -5.03 -7.91 -7.51
CA SER A 29 -5.68 -9.14 -7.97
C SER A 29 -4.66 -10.07 -8.61
N LEU A 30 -4.64 -11.33 -8.16
CA LEU A 30 -3.83 -12.39 -8.76
C LEU A 30 -4.24 -12.69 -10.21
N ALA A 31 -5.52 -12.48 -10.55
CA ALA A 31 -6.04 -12.76 -11.88
C ALA A 31 -5.75 -11.61 -12.87
N ASP A 32 -5.66 -10.37 -12.38
CA ASP A 32 -5.37 -9.18 -13.19
C ASP A 32 -4.54 -8.16 -12.38
N PRO A 33 -3.22 -8.09 -12.60
CA PRO A 33 -2.34 -7.17 -11.89
C PRO A 33 -2.72 -5.69 -12.03
N LYS A 34 -3.43 -5.29 -13.10
CA LYS A 34 -3.83 -3.90 -13.32
C LYS A 34 -5.13 -3.54 -12.60
N LEU A 35 -5.90 -4.53 -12.15
CA LEU A 35 -7.23 -4.29 -11.58
C LEU A 35 -7.18 -3.38 -10.36
N GLY A 36 -6.20 -3.57 -9.47
CA GLY A 36 -6.04 -2.74 -8.27
C GLY A 36 -5.85 -1.27 -8.60
N PHE A 37 -4.91 -0.96 -9.50
CA PHE A 37 -4.66 0.41 -9.95
C PHE A 37 -5.88 1.01 -10.65
N ASN A 38 -6.55 0.26 -11.53
CA ASN A 38 -7.76 0.72 -12.22
C ASN A 38 -8.89 1.05 -11.22
N GLN A 39 -9.06 0.21 -10.19
CA GLN A 39 -10.04 0.45 -9.12
C GLN A 39 -9.68 1.66 -8.27
N TYR A 40 -8.39 1.87 -7.96
CA TYR A 40 -7.89 3.09 -7.31
C TYR A 40 -8.22 4.32 -8.15
N GLN A 41 -7.91 4.31 -9.45
CA GLN A 41 -8.25 5.42 -10.36
C GLN A 41 -9.76 5.69 -10.42
N THR A 42 -10.58 4.64 -10.34
CA THR A 42 -12.05 4.77 -10.36
C THR A 42 -12.57 5.40 -9.06
N SER A 43 -12.12 4.92 -7.91
CA SER A 43 -12.48 5.45 -6.60
C SER A 43 -11.56 4.91 -5.51
N HIS A 44 -11.14 5.81 -4.62
CA HIS A 44 -10.32 5.50 -3.45
C HIS A 44 -10.63 6.50 -2.33
N ILE A 45 -10.14 6.22 -1.12
CA ILE A 45 -10.24 7.15 0.00
C ILE A 45 -9.44 8.42 -0.36
N PRO A 46 -10.03 9.63 -0.27
CA PRO A 46 -9.31 10.84 -0.68
C PRO A 46 -8.01 11.03 0.10
N GLY A 47 -6.94 11.42 -0.60
CA GLY A 47 -5.61 11.56 -0.01
C GLY A 47 -4.81 10.27 0.13
N ALA A 48 -5.39 9.10 -0.17
CA ALA A 48 -4.65 7.85 -0.15
C ALA A 48 -3.63 7.76 -1.30
N TYR A 49 -2.44 7.25 -1.01
CA TYR A 49 -1.46 6.84 -2.03
C TYR A 49 -1.76 5.42 -2.51
N TYR A 50 -1.38 5.09 -3.75
CA TYR A 50 -1.40 3.71 -4.24
C TYR A 50 0.00 3.11 -4.21
N LEU A 51 0.12 1.88 -3.68
CA LEU A 51 1.33 1.06 -3.80
C LEU A 51 1.02 -0.24 -4.52
N ASP A 52 1.71 -0.47 -5.64
CA ASP A 52 1.55 -1.67 -6.46
C ASP A 52 2.31 -2.85 -5.83
N LEU A 53 1.64 -4.00 -5.67
CA LEU A 53 2.25 -5.17 -5.06
C LEU A 53 3.52 -5.63 -5.81
N ASN A 54 3.49 -5.63 -7.14
CA ASN A 54 4.57 -6.14 -7.98
C ASN A 54 5.68 -5.11 -8.20
N GLN A 55 5.34 -3.83 -8.28
CA GLN A 55 6.30 -2.78 -8.65
C GLN A 55 6.93 -2.08 -7.43
N ASP A 56 6.18 -1.95 -6.35
CA ASP A 56 6.59 -1.13 -5.20
C ASP A 56 6.87 -1.95 -3.95
N LEU A 57 6.04 -2.98 -3.73
CA LEU A 57 6.10 -3.80 -2.52
C LEU A 57 6.84 -5.12 -2.75
N SER A 58 7.36 -5.35 -3.96
CA SER A 58 8.12 -6.55 -4.32
C SER A 58 9.32 -6.23 -5.20
N SER A 59 10.35 -7.06 -5.13
CA SER A 59 11.42 -7.13 -6.13
C SER A 59 11.03 -8.03 -7.30
N PRO A 60 11.74 -7.95 -8.45
CA PRO A 60 11.60 -8.92 -9.52
C PRO A 60 11.78 -10.36 -9.02
N VAL A 61 11.01 -11.29 -9.58
CA VAL A 61 11.11 -12.72 -9.26
C VAL A 61 12.53 -13.21 -9.56
N ALA A 62 13.10 -13.95 -8.61
CA ALA A 62 14.40 -14.60 -8.71
C ALA A 62 14.27 -16.10 -8.43
N GLU A 63 15.38 -16.84 -8.46
CA GLU A 63 15.42 -18.27 -8.12
C GLU A 63 14.87 -18.57 -6.72
N HIS A 64 15.05 -17.62 -5.79
CA HIS A 64 14.56 -17.68 -4.41
C HIS A 64 13.65 -16.48 -4.09
N GLY A 65 12.84 -16.60 -3.04
CA GLY A 65 11.97 -15.50 -2.56
C GLY A 65 10.51 -15.58 -3.00
N GLY A 66 10.11 -16.57 -3.80
CA GLY A 66 8.72 -16.80 -4.20
C GLY A 66 8.23 -15.86 -5.30
N ARG A 67 6.90 -15.73 -5.43
CA ARG A 67 6.27 -14.94 -6.52
C ARG A 67 6.26 -13.43 -6.28
N HIS A 68 6.50 -12.99 -5.05
CA HIS A 68 6.58 -11.59 -4.64
C HIS A 68 7.74 -11.43 -3.63
N PRO A 69 9.01 -11.53 -4.08
CA PRO A 69 10.17 -11.35 -3.21
C PRO A 69 10.16 -9.98 -2.54
N LEU A 70 10.72 -9.87 -1.34
CA LEU A 70 10.81 -8.58 -0.64
C LEU A 70 11.47 -7.50 -1.51
N PRO A 71 11.00 -6.24 -1.42
CA PRO A 71 11.56 -5.15 -2.21
C PRO A 71 12.96 -4.81 -1.71
N ASP A 72 13.75 -4.20 -2.60
CA ASP A 72 14.96 -3.48 -2.21
C ASP A 72 14.60 -2.43 -1.15
N ILE A 73 15.24 -2.52 0.01
CA ILE A 73 14.88 -1.72 1.18
C ILE A 73 15.13 -0.23 0.97
N ASP A 74 16.17 0.14 0.21
CA ASP A 74 16.50 1.53 -0.07
C ASP A 74 15.48 2.15 -1.03
N LYS A 75 15.04 1.36 -2.03
CA LYS A 75 13.97 1.79 -2.94
C LYS A 75 12.63 1.95 -2.23
N LEU A 76 12.28 1.00 -1.34
CA LEU A 76 11.06 1.09 -0.56
C LEU A 76 11.09 2.31 0.37
N ALA A 77 12.18 2.48 1.14
CA ALA A 77 12.35 3.61 2.04
C ALA A 77 12.27 4.95 1.31
N ALA A 78 12.96 5.10 0.18
CA ALA A 78 12.88 6.32 -0.63
C ALA A 78 11.48 6.60 -1.19
N LYS A 79 10.70 5.56 -1.50
CA LYS A 79 9.32 5.71 -1.97
C LYS A 79 8.38 6.13 -0.84
N LEU A 80 8.48 5.51 0.34
CA LEU A 80 7.72 5.88 1.53
C LEU A 80 8.03 7.29 2.00
N ALA A 81 9.31 7.69 1.99
CA ALA A 81 9.73 9.05 2.35
C ALA A 81 9.09 10.14 1.47
N LYS A 82 8.89 9.88 0.17
CA LYS A 82 8.18 10.80 -0.75
C LYS A 82 6.69 10.95 -0.41
N MET A 83 6.13 10.03 0.35
CA MET A 83 4.73 10.06 0.83
C MET A 83 4.60 10.66 2.23
N GLY A 84 5.72 11.02 2.87
CA GLY A 84 5.75 11.55 4.24
C GLY A 84 5.79 10.49 5.34
N ILE A 85 6.19 9.25 5.01
CA ILE A 85 6.40 8.13 5.94
C ILE A 85 7.89 7.99 6.27
#